data_AF-A0A3C2E6X7-F1
#
_entry.id   AF-A0A3C2E6X7-F1
#
_cell.length_a   1.000
_cell.length_b   1.000
_cell.length_c   1.000
_cell.angle_alpha   90.00
_cell.angle_beta   90.00
_cell.angle_gamma   90.00
#
_symmetry.space_group_name_H-M   'P 1'
#
loop_
_entity.id
_entity.type
_entity.pdbx_description
1 polymer ?
#
loop_
_entity_poly.entity_id
_entity_poly.type
_entity_poly.pdbx_seq_one_letter_code
_entity_poly.pdbx_strand_id
1 'polypeptide(L)'
;AVERARAGAFSQFDVQRGLSIHRLVKHFEQSGKDWRLKTPIRSAVRFEADNLLNPSDTIGQFDIIFCRHVLSTLTPDARKRVIGNLAARCAPDGYLLLGEGEAAYAAGPFRAVRGQKGILARETVTEMAA
;
A
#
# COMPACT_ATOMS: atom_id res chain seq x y z
N ALA A 1 5.28 -7.85 12.99
CA ALA A 1 4.28 -6.90 12.44
C ALA A 1 3.21 -7.62 11.61
N VAL A 2 3.60 -8.42 10.60
CA VAL A 2 2.66 -9.18 9.74
C VAL A 2 1.68 -10.05 10.54
N GLU A 3 2.17 -10.85 11.50
CA GLU A 3 1.30 -11.69 12.33
C GLU A 3 0.30 -10.90 13.19
N ARG A 4 0.72 -9.72 13.69
CA ARG A 4 -0.20 -8.81 14.40
C ARG A 4 -1.30 -8.28 13.46
N ALA A 5 -0.95 -7.97 12.21
CA ALA A 5 -1.94 -7.55 11.22
C ALA A 5 -2.91 -8.69 10.84
N ARG A 6 -2.42 -9.93 10.68
CA ARG A 6 -3.25 -11.14 10.44
C ARG A 6 -4.26 -11.39 11.57
N ALA A 7 -3.84 -11.18 12.82
CA ALA A 7 -4.71 -11.33 13.98
C ALA A 7 -5.94 -10.39 13.91
N GLY A 8 -5.75 -9.20 13.31
CA GLY A 8 -6.79 -8.18 13.19
C GLY A 8 -7.23 -7.63 14.54
N ALA A 9 -6.34 -7.63 15.53
CA ALA A 9 -6.57 -7.17 16.90
C ALA A 9 -5.89 -5.81 17.14
N PHE A 10 -6.64 -4.90 17.75
CA PHE A 10 -6.29 -3.49 17.92
C PHE A 10 -6.66 -3.03 19.32
N SER A 11 -5.84 -2.17 19.92
CA SER A 11 -6.16 -1.60 21.22
C SER A 11 -7.31 -0.58 21.12
N GLN A 12 -7.90 -0.20 22.25
CA GLN A 12 -8.85 0.92 22.33
C GLN A 12 -8.29 2.20 21.67
N PHE A 13 -7.00 2.47 21.87
CA PHE A 13 -6.34 3.66 21.35
C PHE A 13 -6.17 3.62 19.84
N ASP A 14 -5.88 2.45 19.28
CA ASP A 14 -5.75 2.27 17.83
C ASP A 14 -7.09 2.54 17.12
N VAL A 15 -8.20 2.03 17.65
CA VAL A 15 -9.51 2.16 17.01
C VAL A 15 -10.17 3.52 17.18
N GLN A 16 -9.68 4.36 18.09
CA GLN A 16 -10.18 5.72 18.31
C GLN A 16 -9.52 6.78 17.40
N ARG A 17 -8.53 6.39 16.59
CA ARG A 17 -7.83 7.32 15.69
C ARG A 17 -8.41 7.27 14.29
N GLY A 18 -9.08 8.37 13.88
CA GLY A 18 -9.56 8.55 12.51
C GLY A 18 -10.75 7.67 12.10
N LEU A 19 -11.29 6.86 13.02
CA LEU A 19 -12.45 6.01 12.78
C LEU A 19 -13.70 6.62 13.44
N SER A 20 -14.78 6.77 12.69
CA SER A 20 -16.06 7.15 13.28
C SER A 20 -16.64 6.01 14.11
N ILE A 21 -17.43 6.34 15.14
CA ILE A 21 -18.10 5.35 16.00
C ILE A 21 -18.95 4.37 15.15
N HIS A 22 -19.65 4.88 14.13
CA HIS A 22 -20.42 4.03 13.22
C HIS A 22 -19.55 2.98 12.52
N ARG A 23 -18.37 3.36 12.01
CA ARG A 23 -17.45 2.40 11.37
C ARG A 23 -16.86 1.42 12.37
N LEU A 24 -16.56 1.86 13.59
CA LEU A 24 -16.09 0.99 14.67
C LEU A 24 -17.10 -0.12 14.96
N VAL A 25 -18.35 0.24 15.29
CA VAL A 25 -19.41 -0.71 15.63
C VAL A 25 -19.77 -1.60 14.42
N LYS A 26 -19.74 -1.05 13.20
CA LYS A 26 -20.01 -1.81 11.98
C LYS A 26 -18.95 -2.88 11.73
N HIS A 27 -17.68 -2.57 11.90
CA HIS A 27 -16.57 -3.38 11.38
C HIS A 27 -15.74 -4.11 12.43
N PHE A 28 -15.88 -3.78 13.70
CA PHE A 28 -15.16 -4.42 14.80
C PHE A 28 -16.13 -5.01 15.84
N GLU A 29 -15.60 -5.94 16.61
CA GLU A 29 -16.22 -6.51 17.80
C GLU A 29 -15.26 -6.35 18.99
N GLN A 30 -15.81 -6.12 20.18
CA GLN A 30 -15.01 -6.05 21.39
C GLN A 30 -14.59 -7.45 21.82
N SER A 31 -13.31 -7.64 22.09
CA SER A 31 -12.69 -8.91 22.49
C SER A 31 -11.83 -8.68 23.72
N GLY A 32 -12.45 -8.75 24.90
CA GLY A 32 -11.81 -8.39 26.16
C GLY A 32 -11.49 -6.90 26.21
N LYS A 33 -10.19 -6.57 26.32
CA LYS A 33 -9.69 -5.18 26.34
C LYS A 33 -9.39 -4.61 24.95
N ASP A 34 -9.36 -5.48 23.94
CA ASP A 34 -9.03 -5.12 22.57
C ASP A 34 -10.27 -5.16 21.68
N TRP A 35 -10.09 -4.67 20.46
CA TRP A 35 -11.05 -4.71 19.38
C TRP A 35 -10.53 -5.61 18.28
N ARG A 36 -11.41 -6.48 17.78
CA ARG A 36 -11.09 -7.37 16.69
C ARG A 36 -11.89 -7.00 15.45
N LEU A 37 -11.22 -6.97 14.30
CA LEU A 37 -11.88 -6.76 13.01
C LEU A 37 -12.78 -7.97 12.70
N LYS A 38 -14.02 -7.71 12.28
CA LYS A 38 -14.97 -8.78 11.95
C LYS A 38 -14.47 -9.60 10.75
N THR A 39 -14.82 -10.89 10.74
CA THR A 39 -14.39 -11.87 9.73
C THR A 39 -14.57 -11.40 8.28
N PRO A 40 -15.69 -10.76 7.86
CA PRO A 40 -15.88 -10.38 6.46
C PRO A 40 -14.78 -9.48 5.89
N ILE A 41 -14.22 -8.57 6.70
CA ILE A 41 -13.09 -7.74 6.24
C ILE A 41 -11.79 -8.54 6.29
N ARG A 42 -11.58 -9.32 7.37
CA ARG A 42 -10.37 -10.12 7.51
C ARG A 42 -10.19 -11.14 6.40
N SER A 43 -11.27 -11.77 5.93
CA SER A 43 -11.24 -12.74 4.83
C SER A 43 -10.98 -12.11 3.47
N ALA A 44 -11.21 -10.80 3.33
CA ALA A 44 -10.93 -10.06 2.08
C ALA A 44 -9.46 -9.62 1.97
N VAL A 45 -8.64 -9.83 3.02
CA VAL A 45 -7.25 -9.37 3.06
C VAL A 45 -6.32 -10.55 3.27
N ARG A 46 -5.38 -10.73 2.33
CA ARG A 46 -4.27 -11.67 2.46
C ARG A 46 -3.02 -10.89 2.87
N PHE A 47 -2.44 -11.28 4.00
CA PHE A 47 -1.12 -10.79 4.40
C PHE A 47 -0.05 -11.74 3.88
N GLU A 48 1.08 -11.19 3.46
CA GLU A 48 2.30 -11.95 3.14
C GLU A 48 3.53 -11.17 3.60
N ALA A 49 4.57 -11.90 3.97
CA ALA A 49 5.88 -11.31 4.24
C ALA A 49 6.69 -11.33 2.94
N ASP A 50 7.06 -10.17 2.43
CA ASP A 50 7.86 -10.04 1.21
C ASP A 50 8.90 -8.91 1.34
N ASN A 51 9.96 -8.97 0.55
CA ASN A 51 11.04 -7.99 0.51
C ASN A 51 10.95 -7.15 -0.77
N LEU A 52 10.66 -5.86 -0.67
CA LEU A 52 10.50 -4.98 -1.84
C LEU A 52 11.74 -4.87 -2.74
N LEU A 53 12.94 -5.15 -2.22
CA LEU A 53 14.17 -5.19 -3.03
C LEU A 53 14.29 -6.48 -3.84
N ASN A 54 13.83 -7.60 -3.26
CA ASN A 54 13.88 -8.94 -3.84
C ASN A 54 12.50 -9.61 -3.70
N PRO A 55 11.46 -9.07 -4.37
CA PRO A 55 10.10 -9.52 -4.14
C PRO A 55 9.90 -10.92 -4.72
N SER A 56 9.08 -11.73 -4.05
CA SER A 56 8.73 -13.06 -4.54
C SER A 56 7.94 -13.00 -5.86
N ASP A 57 8.07 -14.04 -6.68
CA ASP A 57 7.32 -14.18 -7.94
C ASP A 57 5.88 -14.67 -7.71
N THR A 58 5.52 -14.96 -6.46
CA THR A 58 4.19 -15.49 -6.09
C THR A 58 3.10 -14.43 -6.06
N ILE A 59 3.47 -13.16 -6.18
CA ILE A 59 2.55 -12.03 -6.13
C ILE A 59 2.29 -11.53 -7.55
N GLY A 60 1.02 -11.56 -7.96
CA GLY A 60 0.58 -11.13 -9.29
C GLY A 60 0.60 -9.61 -9.51
N GLN A 61 -0.21 -9.14 -10.45
CA GLN A 61 -0.37 -7.71 -10.74
C GLN A 61 -1.50 -7.08 -9.91
N PHE A 62 -1.40 -5.77 -9.73
CA PHE A 62 -2.36 -4.97 -8.96
C PHE A 62 -2.80 -3.73 -9.73
N ASP A 63 -4.10 -3.44 -9.66
CA ASP A 63 -4.68 -2.20 -10.19
C ASP A 63 -4.25 -0.99 -9.35
N ILE A 64 -4.10 -1.18 -8.04
CA ILE A 64 -3.71 -0.13 -7.10
C ILE A 64 -2.66 -0.66 -6.13
N ILE A 65 -1.54 0.04 -6.02
CA ILE A 65 -0.48 -0.25 -5.06
C ILE A 65 -0.35 0.92 -4.07
N PHE A 66 -0.38 0.62 -2.77
CA PHE A 66 -0.05 1.57 -1.72
C PHE A 66 1.37 1.31 -1.21
N CYS A 67 2.27 2.28 -1.37
CA CYS A 67 3.64 2.23 -0.83
C CYS A 67 3.93 3.54 -0.09
N ARG A 68 3.35 3.69 1.10
CA ARG A 68 3.36 4.96 1.86
C ARG A 68 4.35 4.91 3.02
N HIS A 69 5.19 5.94 3.11
CA HIS A 69 6.21 6.14 4.15
C HIS A 69 7.31 5.06 4.18
N VAL A 70 7.57 4.45 3.02
CA VAL A 70 8.60 3.39 2.86
C VAL A 70 9.79 3.89 2.05
N LEU A 71 9.56 4.71 1.03
CA LEU A 71 10.63 5.13 0.11
C LEU A 71 11.56 6.16 0.75
N SER A 72 11.05 6.98 1.67
CA SER A 72 11.80 8.03 2.37
C SER A 72 13.00 7.52 3.17
N THR A 73 13.00 6.25 3.58
CA THR A 73 14.07 5.64 4.39
C THR A 73 15.14 4.93 3.54
N LEU A 74 14.94 4.83 2.23
CA LEU A 74 15.80 4.04 1.33
C LEU A 74 16.89 4.89 0.66
N THR A 75 18.03 4.26 0.38
CA THR A 75 19.08 4.87 -0.47
C THR A 75 18.56 5.11 -1.89
N PRO A 76 19.16 6.02 -2.67
CA PRO A 76 18.73 6.28 -4.06
C PRO A 76 18.66 5.02 -4.93
N ASP A 77 19.68 4.15 -4.85
CA ASP A 77 19.72 2.90 -5.62
C ASP A 77 18.63 1.91 -5.18
N ALA A 78 18.42 1.77 -3.86
CA ALA A 78 17.36 0.94 -3.31
C ALA A 78 15.98 1.46 -3.74
N ARG A 79 15.76 2.78 -3.73
CA ARG A 79 14.51 3.39 -4.22
C ARG A 79 14.27 3.05 -5.69
N LYS A 80 15.27 3.26 -6.55
CA LYS A 80 15.16 2.96 -7.99
C LYS A 80 14.77 1.50 -8.21
N ARG A 81 15.40 0.57 -7.47
CA ARG A 81 15.10 -0.86 -7.55
C ARG A 81 13.68 -1.20 -7.08
N VAL A 82 13.26 -0.66 -5.93
CA VAL A 82 11.90 -0.85 -5.42
C VAL A 82 10.86 -0.30 -6.40
N ILE A 83 11.08 0.89 -6.96
CA ILE A 83 10.15 1.49 -7.93
C ILE A 83 10.03 0.62 -9.20
N GLY A 84 11.14 0.09 -9.71
CA GLY A 84 11.10 -0.85 -10.84
C GLY A 84 10.32 -2.13 -10.51
N ASN A 85 10.54 -2.70 -9.33
CA ASN A 85 9.84 -3.89 -8.85
C ASN A 85 8.33 -3.66 -8.68
N LEU A 86 7.93 -2.48 -8.18
CA LEU A 86 6.53 -2.07 -8.05
C LEU A 86 5.89 -1.85 -9.43
N ALA A 87 6.61 -1.22 -10.35
CA ALA A 87 6.15 -1.01 -11.73
C ALA A 87 5.88 -2.31 -12.50
N ALA A 88 6.70 -3.35 -12.26
CA ALA A 88 6.49 -4.67 -12.86
C ALA A 88 5.23 -5.39 -12.35
N ARG A 89 4.78 -5.04 -11.14
CA ARG A 89 3.57 -5.59 -10.49
C ARG A 89 2.36 -4.67 -10.57
N CYS A 90 2.50 -3.49 -11.17
CA CYS A 90 1.40 -2.58 -11.39
C CYS A 90 0.78 -2.87 -12.76
N ALA A 91 -0.55 -2.99 -12.80
CA ALA A 91 -1.28 -3.12 -14.05
C ALA A 91 -0.96 -1.94 -15.00
N PRO A 92 -1.05 -2.13 -16.34
CA PRO A 92 -0.77 -1.07 -17.30
C PRO A 92 -1.57 0.23 -17.10
N ASP A 93 -2.81 0.12 -16.62
CA ASP A 93 -3.72 1.22 -16.26
C ASP A 93 -3.78 1.47 -14.74
N GLY A 94 -2.84 0.88 -13.99
CA GLY A 94 -2.82 0.92 -12.54
C GLY A 94 -2.19 2.19 -11.94
N TYR A 95 -2.36 2.33 -10.63
CA TYR A 95 -1.91 3.48 -9.86
C TYR A 95 -1.02 3.10 -8.68
N LEU A 96 -0.02 3.93 -8.42
CA LEU A 96 0.84 3.88 -7.24
C LEU A 96 0.51 5.07 -6.33
N LEU A 97 0.16 4.79 -5.08
CA LEU A 97 -0.11 5.78 -4.05
C LEU A 97 1.02 5.82 -3.03
N LEU A 98 1.65 6.99 -2.92
CA LEU A 98 2.82 7.24 -2.08
C LEU A 98 2.48 8.14 -0.89
N GLY A 99 3.35 8.14 0.12
CA GLY A 99 3.27 9.05 1.25
C GLY A 99 3.52 10.50 0.85
N GLU A 100 3.20 11.41 1.76
CA GLU A 100 3.50 12.83 1.59
C GLU A 100 5.02 13.03 1.38
N GLY A 101 5.39 13.80 0.37
CA GLY A 101 6.78 14.06 0.00
C GLY A 101 7.50 12.93 -0.77
N GLU A 102 6.90 11.75 -0.92
CA GLU A 102 7.59 10.60 -1.54
C GLU A 102 7.46 10.53 -3.07
N ALA A 103 6.53 11.29 -3.66
CA ALA A 103 6.29 11.29 -5.10
C ALA A 103 7.54 11.67 -5.92
N ALA A 104 8.42 12.51 -5.36
CA ALA A 104 9.67 12.91 -6.01
C ALA A 104 10.66 11.75 -6.21
N TYR A 105 10.46 10.61 -5.53
CA TYR A 105 11.37 9.46 -5.58
C TYR A 105 10.99 8.41 -6.63
N ALA A 106 9.86 8.58 -7.31
CA ALA A 106 9.24 7.54 -8.13
C ALA A 106 9.22 7.85 -9.63
N ALA A 107 10.11 8.74 -10.09
CA ALA A 107 10.25 9.08 -11.50
C ALA A 107 10.68 7.88 -12.36
N GLY A 108 10.27 7.86 -13.62
CA GLY A 108 10.59 6.81 -14.58
C GLY A 108 9.33 6.05 -14.99
N PRO A 109 9.04 4.86 -14.44
CA PRO A 109 7.91 4.03 -14.86
C PRO A 109 6.52 4.55 -14.43
N PHE A 110 6.48 5.69 -13.76
CA PHE A 110 5.26 6.29 -13.24
C PHE A 110 5.25 7.79 -13.50
N ARG A 111 4.07 8.30 -13.84
CA ARG A 111 3.82 9.73 -14.08
C ARG A 111 2.88 10.28 -13.02
N ALA A 112 3.18 11.48 -12.52
CA ALA A 112 2.30 12.15 -11.56
C ALA A 112 0.93 12.46 -12.17
N VAL A 113 -0.14 12.13 -11.44
CA VAL A 113 -1.51 12.48 -11.83
C VAL A 113 -1.74 13.96 -11.49
N ARG A 114 -2.07 14.76 -12.50
CA ARG A 114 -2.26 16.21 -12.33
C ARG A 114 -3.33 16.50 -11.28
N GLY A 115 -3.01 17.40 -10.35
CA GLY A 115 -3.91 17.81 -9.27
C GLY A 115 -4.02 16.82 -8.11
N GLN A 116 -3.39 15.64 -8.20
CA GLN A 116 -3.47 14.60 -7.17
C GLN A 116 -2.09 14.33 -6.56
N LYS A 117 -1.82 14.93 -5.41
CA LYS A 117 -0.53 14.74 -4.71
C LYS A 117 -0.37 13.29 -4.27
N GLY A 118 0.79 12.69 -4.56
CA GLY A 118 1.12 11.33 -4.13
C GLY A 118 0.48 10.21 -4.95
N ILE A 119 -0.33 10.53 -5.97
CA ILE A 119 -0.91 9.53 -6.87
C ILE A 119 -0.15 9.57 -8.20
N LEU A 120 0.39 8.42 -8.60
CA LEU A 120 1.10 8.26 -9.86
C LEU A 120 0.41 7.19 -10.71
N ALA A 121 0.24 7.46 -12.00
CA ALA A 121 -0.26 6.49 -12.97
C ALA A 121 0.91 5.70 -13.56
N ARG A 122 0.68 4.43 -13.88
CA ARG A 122 1.67 3.61 -14.59
C ARG A 122 1.90 4.16 -16.00
N GLU A 123 3.16 4.38 -16.35
CA GLU A 123 3.54 4.83 -17.69
C GLU A 123 3.85 3.60 -18.55
N THR A 124 3.06 3.37 -19.60
CA THR A 124 3.27 2.27 -20.54
C THR A 124 4.18 2.72 -21.69
N VAL A 125 4.92 1.76 -22.27
CA VAL A 125 5.93 2.03 -23.31
C VAL A 125 5.33 2.75 -24.54
N THR A 126 4.03 2.61 -24.78
CA THR A 126 3.33 3.27 -25.90
C THR A 126 3.24 4.80 -25.74
N GLU A 127 3.23 5.32 -24.50
CA GLU A 127 3.23 6.78 -24.24
C GLU A 127 4.64 7.39 -24.20
N MET A 128 5.71 6.58 -24.01
CA MET A 128 7.10 7.07 -23.98
C MET A 128 7.69 7.38 -25.37
N ALA A 129 7.02 6.96 -26.45
CA ALA A 129 7.49 7.11 -27.83
C ALA A 129 6.81 8.27 -28.59
N ALA A 130 5.98 9.07 -27.91
CA ALA A 130 5.30 10.25 -28.45
C ALA A 130 5.83 11.54 -27.79
#